data_AF-A0A7J8I2K0-F1
#
_entry.id   AF-A0A7J8I2K0-F1
#
_cell.length_a   1.000
_cell.length_b   1.000
_cell.length_c   1.000
_cell.angle_alpha   90.00
_cell.angle_beta   90.00
_cell.angle_gamma   90.00
#
_symmetry.space_group_name_H-M   'P 1'
#
loop_
_entity.id
_entity.type
_entity.pdbx_description
1 polymer ?
#
loop_
_entity_poly.entity_id
_entity_poly.type
_entity_poly.pdbx_seq_one_letter_code
_entity_poly.pdbx_strand_id
1 'polypeptide(L)'
;MQVFKDHAIDGETLPLLTEEHLRSTMGLKLGPALRIQSQVSQHVESMLYKKSFSLPAHTKQAFDQPVDIPTPLDFNSWGDTRDSTCSQDIIPKGIERDSMRN
;
A
#
# COMPACT_ATOMS: atom_id res chain seq x y z
N MET A 1 2.75 7.27 18.56
CA MET A 1 1.76 6.20 18.79
C MET A 1 1.21 6.22 20.22
N GLN A 2 1.98 6.67 21.23
CA GLN A 2 1.51 6.71 22.62
C GLN A 2 0.26 7.59 22.82
N VAL A 3 0.24 8.80 22.25
CA VAL A 3 -0.91 9.73 22.37
C VAL A 3 -2.26 9.11 21.99
N PHE A 4 -2.33 8.31 20.93
CA PHE A 4 -3.58 7.65 20.55
C PHE A 4 -4.02 6.61 21.58
N LYS A 5 -3.07 5.89 22.19
CA LYS A 5 -3.37 4.94 23.26
C LYS A 5 -3.79 5.64 24.55
N ASP A 6 -3.13 6.73 24.91
CA ASP A 6 -3.43 7.52 26.10
C ASP A 6 -4.85 8.11 26.03
N HIS A 7 -5.29 8.47 24.82
CA HIS A 7 -6.65 8.96 24.55
C HIS A 7 -7.64 7.86 24.16
N ALA A 8 -7.26 6.57 24.24
CA ALA A 8 -8.08 5.42 23.85
C ALA A 8 -8.71 5.57 22.43
N ILE A 9 -7.93 6.11 21.49
CA ILE A 9 -8.30 6.26 20.09
C ILE A 9 -7.96 4.98 19.33
N ASP A 10 -9.01 4.31 18.88
CA ASP A 10 -8.92 3.15 17.99
C ASP A 10 -9.00 3.55 16.52
N GLY A 11 -8.64 2.63 15.62
CA GLY A 11 -8.67 2.83 14.17
C GLY A 11 -10.04 3.25 13.63
N GLU A 12 -11.14 2.76 14.25
CA GLU A 12 -12.52 3.10 13.87
C GLU A 12 -12.94 4.51 14.27
N THR A 13 -12.34 5.05 15.34
CA THR A 13 -12.63 6.40 15.84
C THR A 13 -11.79 7.46 15.14
N LEU A 14 -10.66 7.05 14.54
CA LEU A 14 -9.70 7.92 13.90
C LEU A 14 -10.29 8.80 12.77
N PRO A 15 -11.21 8.31 11.91
CA PRO A 15 -11.88 9.12 10.88
C PRO A 15 -12.81 10.20 11.41
N LEU A 16 -13.22 10.13 12.68
CA LEU A 16 -14.11 11.11 13.30
C LEU A 16 -13.35 12.32 13.88
N LEU A 17 -12.03 12.17 14.05
CA LEU A 17 -11.19 13.21 14.59
C LEU A 17 -10.98 14.29 13.53
N THR A 18 -11.06 15.56 13.93
CA THR A 18 -10.72 16.71 13.09
C THR A 18 -9.30 17.20 13.38
N GLU A 19 -8.78 18.12 12.56
CA GLU A 19 -7.49 18.77 12.85
C GLU A 19 -7.47 19.40 14.25
N GLU A 20 -8.56 20.06 14.65
CA GLU A 20 -8.67 20.68 15.97
C GLU A 20 -8.55 19.66 17.11
N HIS A 21 -9.20 18.49 17.00
CA HIS A 21 -9.06 17.43 18.01
C HIS A 21 -7.61 16.95 18.13
N LEU A 22 -6.92 16.77 17.00
CA LEU A 22 -5.52 16.35 16.97
C LEU A 22 -4.59 17.39 17.62
N ARG A 23 -4.87 18.67 17.42
CA ARG A 23 -4.02 19.77 17.93
C ARG A 23 -4.35 20.17 19.37
N SER A 24 -5.63 20.41 19.66
CA SER A 24 -6.11 20.95 20.94
C SER A 24 -6.21 19.88 22.02
N THR A 25 -6.66 18.67 21.68
CA THR A 25 -6.84 17.59 22.66
C THR A 25 -5.60 16.71 22.78
N MET A 26 -4.98 16.36 21.65
CA MET A 26 -3.81 15.45 21.61
C MET A 26 -2.46 16.18 21.53
N GLY A 27 -2.45 17.51 21.51
CA GLY A 27 -1.22 18.30 21.52
C GLY A 27 -0.34 18.13 20.28
N LEU A 28 -0.89 17.64 19.16
CA LEU A 28 -0.12 17.44 17.93
C LEU A 28 0.17 18.78 17.25
N LYS A 29 1.33 18.87 16.61
CA LYS A 29 1.68 20.00 15.74
C LYS A 29 0.88 19.94 14.44
N LEU A 30 0.73 21.08 13.76
CA LEU A 30 -0.01 21.20 12.51
C LEU A 30 0.44 20.17 11.45
N GLY A 31 1.75 20.05 11.21
CA GLY A 31 2.30 19.10 10.24
C GLY A 31 1.86 17.65 10.50
N PRO A 32 2.17 17.06 11.67
CA PRO A 32 1.68 15.74 12.06
C PRO A 32 0.15 15.58 11.99
N ALA A 33 -0.63 16.57 12.45
CA ALA A 33 -2.08 16.52 12.41
C ALA A 33 -2.63 16.43 10.98
N LEU A 34 -2.12 17.26 10.07
CA LEU A 34 -2.49 17.24 8.65
C LEU A 34 -2.10 15.93 7.96
N ARG A 35 -0.95 15.34 8.32
CA ARG A 35 -0.53 14.03 7.78
C ARG A 35 -1.51 12.93 8.15
N ILE A 36 -1.96 12.90 9.39
CA ILE A 36 -2.96 11.92 9.86
C ILE A 36 -4.27 12.11 9.10
N GLN A 37 -4.77 13.35 9.00
CA GLN A 37 -6.00 13.65 8.25
C GLN A 37 -5.91 13.18 6.79
N SER A 38 -4.80 13.45 6.11
CA SER A 38 -4.60 13.01 4.72
C SER A 38 -4.57 11.49 4.60
N GLN A 39 -3.87 10.79 5.50
CA GLN A 39 -3.77 9.34 5.48
C GLN A 39 -5.13 8.67 5.76
N VAL A 40 -5.90 9.21 6.71
CA VAL A 40 -7.23 8.71 7.05
C VAL A 40 -8.22 8.95 5.92
N SER A 41 -8.18 10.13 5.29
CA SER A 41 -9.02 10.44 4.12
C SER A 41 -8.75 9.46 2.98
N GLN A 42 -7.47 9.23 2.65
CA GLN A 42 -7.09 8.25 1.63
C GLN A 42 -7.55 6.83 1.98
N HIS A 43 -7.49 6.44 3.26
CA HIS A 43 -7.94 5.12 3.69
C HIS A 43 -9.46 4.97 3.56
N VAL A 44 -10.24 5.96 4.00
CA VAL A 44 -11.71 5.95 3.90
C VAL A 44 -12.16 5.95 2.45
N GLU A 45 -11.61 6.85 1.64
CA GLU A 45 -11.83 6.87 0.19
C GLU A 45 -11.46 5.52 -0.42
N SER A 46 -10.38 4.90 0.09
CA SER A 46 -9.92 3.62 -0.39
C SER A 46 -10.90 2.48 -0.15
N MET A 47 -11.46 2.42 1.06
CA MET A 47 -12.49 1.45 1.39
C MET A 47 -13.75 1.66 0.57
N LEU A 48 -14.16 2.91 0.33
CA LEU A 48 -15.33 3.21 -0.47
C LEU A 48 -15.17 2.74 -1.92
N TYR A 49 -14.04 3.02 -2.59
CA TYR A 49 -13.85 2.55 -3.97
C TYR A 49 -13.83 1.01 -4.06
N LYS A 50 -13.23 0.32 -3.08
CA LYS A 50 -13.21 -1.16 -3.06
C LYS A 50 -14.61 -1.73 -2.85
N LYS A 51 -15.40 -1.10 -1.97
CA LYS A 51 -16.79 -1.49 -1.71
C LYS A 51 -17.69 -1.29 -2.92
N SER A 52 -17.46 -0.24 -3.71
CA SER A 52 -18.20 0.04 -4.94
C SER A 52 -17.97 -0.99 -6.04
N PHE A 53 -16.79 -1.64 -6.08
CA PHE A 53 -16.48 -2.67 -7.08
C PHE A 53 -16.81 -4.10 -6.63
N SER A 54 -16.96 -4.33 -5.32
CA SER A 54 -17.43 -5.60 -4.76
C SER A 54 -18.97 -5.68 -4.74
N LEU A 55 -19.62 -5.47 -5.89
CA LEU A 55 -21.01 -5.89 -6.07
C LEU A 55 -20.99 -7.38 -6.41
N PRO A 56 -21.69 -8.25 -5.67
CA PRO A 56 -21.69 -9.67 -5.96
C PRO A 56 -22.42 -9.91 -7.28
N ALA A 57 -21.70 -10.38 -8.29
CA ALA A 57 -22.28 -10.98 -9.49
C ALA A 57 -22.94 -12.32 -9.09
N HIS A 58 -24.04 -12.27 -8.36
CA HIS A 58 -24.92 -13.41 -8.18
C HIS A 58 -25.89 -13.47 -9.35
N THR A 59 -25.44 -14.00 -10.48
CA THR A 59 -26.33 -14.56 -11.49
C THR A 59 -25.95 -16.01 -11.73
N LYS A 60 -26.68 -16.86 -11.01
CA LYS A 60 -27.06 -18.24 -11.34
C LYS A 60 -26.63 -18.68 -12.75
N GLN A 61 -25.74 -19.66 -12.85
CA GLN A 61 -25.78 -20.57 -13.99
C GLN A 61 -25.30 -21.96 -13.58
N ALA A 62 -26.23 -22.74 -13.03
CA ALA A 62 -26.23 -24.17 -13.26
C ALA A 62 -26.68 -24.38 -14.71
N PHE A 63 -25.76 -24.71 -15.61
CA PHE A 63 -25.91 -25.69 -16.69
C PHE A 63 -24.64 -25.72 -17.53
N ASP A 64 -24.21 -26.94 -17.82
CA ASP A 64 -22.99 -27.42 -18.46
C ASP A 64 -22.51 -26.68 -19.71
N GLN A 65 -21.23 -26.26 -19.75
CA GLN A 65 -20.20 -26.76 -20.69
C GLN A 65 -18.89 -25.93 -20.66
N PRO A 66 -17.75 -26.53 -21.07
CA PRO A 66 -16.42 -25.92 -21.04
C PRO A 66 -16.11 -25.21 -22.37
N VAL A 67 -15.77 -23.92 -22.33
CA VAL A 67 -15.04 -23.28 -23.42
C VAL A 67 -14.11 -22.22 -22.85
N ASP A 68 -12.83 -22.35 -23.19
CA ASP A 68 -11.71 -21.50 -22.81
C ASP A 68 -12.04 -20.00 -22.89
N ILE A 69 -12.03 -19.35 -21.73
CA ILE A 69 -11.90 -17.90 -21.61
C ILE A 69 -10.65 -17.67 -20.75
N PRO A 70 -9.62 -16.97 -21.25
CA PRO A 70 -8.41 -16.76 -20.48
C PRO A 70 -8.75 -15.98 -19.21
N THR A 71 -8.47 -16.62 -18.08
CA THR A 71 -8.56 -16.07 -16.73
C THR A 71 -7.80 -14.75 -16.68
N PRO A 72 -8.41 -13.64 -16.21
CA PRO A 72 -7.61 -12.47 -15.84
C PRO A 72 -6.76 -12.90 -14.64
N LEU A 73 -5.46 -12.99 -14.89
CA LEU A 73 -4.43 -13.22 -13.88
C LEU A 73 -4.65 -12.23 -12.72
N ASP A 74 -5.13 -12.79 -11.62
CA ASP A 74 -4.55 -12.68 -10.29
C ASP A 74 -3.71 -11.42 -10.05
N PHE A 75 -4.37 -10.36 -9.53
CA PHE A 75 -3.70 -9.14 -9.08
C PHE A 75 -3.21 -9.27 -7.62
N ASN A 76 -2.78 -10.47 -7.22
CA ASN A 76 -2.21 -10.73 -5.90
C ASN A 76 -0.84 -11.42 -6.03
N SER A 77 0.10 -10.76 -6.71
CA SER A 77 1.54 -11.06 -6.57
C SER A 77 2.30 -9.85 -6.05
N TRP A 78 1.85 -9.34 -4.90
CA TRP A 78 2.63 -8.39 -4.11
C TRP A 78 3.00 -9.06 -2.79
N GLY A 79 4.13 -9.74 -2.78
CA GLY A 79 4.68 -10.35 -1.58
C GLY A 79 5.16 -11.77 -1.84
N ASP A 80 6.34 -11.91 -2.43
CA ASP A 80 7.43 -12.60 -1.75
C ASP A 80 8.71 -12.53 -2.59
N THR A 81 9.61 -11.65 -2.18
CA THR A 81 11.05 -11.92 -2.34
C THR A 81 11.78 -11.28 -1.17
N ARG A 82 11.46 -11.77 0.04
CA ARG A 82 12.50 -11.91 1.06
C ARG A 82 13.28 -13.17 0.69
N ASP A 83 14.53 -12.98 0.28
CA ASP A 83 15.73 -13.76 0.66
C ASP A 83 16.83 -13.39 -0.36
N SER A 84 17.92 -12.75 0.05
CA SER A 84 19.08 -13.40 0.68
C SER A 84 19.73 -14.45 -0.22
N THR A 85 20.90 -14.10 -0.74
CA THR A 85 22.16 -14.88 -0.91
C THR A 85 22.90 -14.37 -2.16
N CYS A 86 24.06 -13.75 -1.97
CA CYS A 86 25.37 -14.40 -2.11
C CYS A 86 25.73 -14.75 -3.57
N SER A 87 26.60 -13.91 -4.15
CA SER A 87 27.73 -14.29 -5.01
C SER A 87 27.52 -14.66 -6.49
N GLN A 88 28.61 -14.39 -7.23
CA GLN A 88 29.05 -14.88 -8.55
C GLN A 88 28.64 -14.05 -9.79
N ASP A 89 29.52 -13.19 -10.31
CA ASP A 89 30.72 -13.47 -11.17
C ASP A 89 30.33 -13.56 -12.65
N ILE A 90 30.43 -12.44 -13.38
CA ILE A 90 30.58 -12.42 -14.84
C ILE A 90 31.42 -11.19 -15.23
N ILE A 91 32.73 -11.39 -15.44
CA ILE A 91 33.59 -10.48 -16.22
C ILE A 91 33.17 -10.54 -17.71
N PRO A 92 33.19 -9.41 -18.44
CA PRO A 92 33.85 -9.46 -19.74
C PRO A 92 34.75 -8.24 -20.04
N LYS A 93 36.04 -8.56 -20.18
CA LYS A 93 36.90 -8.30 -21.35
C LYS A 93 37.01 -6.85 -21.86
N GLY A 94 38.04 -6.18 -21.35
CA GLY A 94 39.11 -5.51 -22.12
C GLY A 94 38.74 -4.60 -23.29
N ILE A 95 38.90 -3.30 -23.08
CA ILE A 95 39.62 -2.44 -24.02
C ILE A 95 40.60 -1.53 -23.26
N GLU A 96 41.88 -1.75 -23.53
CA GLU A 96 42.97 -0.82 -23.30
C GLU A 96 42.72 0.48 -24.11
N ARG A 97 43.00 1.64 -23.51
CA ARG A 97 43.64 2.80 -24.14
C ARG A 97 43.93 3.88 -23.10
N ASP A 98 45.13 3.79 -22.56
CA ASP A 98 46.11 4.86 -22.36
C ASP A 98 45.66 6.31 -22.69
N SER A 99 45.72 7.22 -21.72
CA SER A 99 46.51 8.46 -21.85
C SER A 99 46.47 9.37 -20.61
N MET A 100 47.66 9.54 -20.04
CA MET A 100 48.27 10.80 -19.60
C MET A 100 47.62 11.65 -18.49
N ARG A 101 48.14 11.45 -17.28
CA ARG A 101 48.85 12.43 -16.43
C ARG A 101 48.62 13.93 -16.75
N ASN A 102 48.11 14.67 -15.75
CA ASN A 102 48.87 15.74 -15.09
C ASN A 102 48.35 15.94 -13.66
#